data_AF-R4SQ52-F1
#
_entry.id   AF-R4SQ52-F1
#
_cell.length_a   1.000
_cell.length_b   1.000
_cell.length_c   1.000
_cell.angle_alpha   90.00
_cell.angle_beta   90.00
_cell.angle_gamma   90.00
#
_symmetry.space_group_name_H-M   'P 1'
#
loop_
_entity.id
_entity.type
_entity.pdbx_description
1 polymer ?
#
loop_
_entity_poly.entity_id
_entity_poly.type
_entity_poly.pdbx_seq_one_letter_code
_entity_poly.pdbx_strand_id
1 'polypeptide(L)'
;MKRSGLLDDPETARKLEAARDLIASGKEIAPDRACELFSMLLEVQGLPAGSSRTVNLIPTRENPKAINGQTCSGGRFTSVQLVAPNLSGSDEEASRLSSVLTKAHERNRGA
;
A
#
# COMPACT_ATOMS: atom_id res chain seq x y z
N MET A 1 -1.31 -19.85 4.81
CA MET A 1 -1.60 -18.45 5.22
C MET A 1 -1.97 -18.46 6.70
N LYS A 2 -1.14 -17.89 7.59
CA LYS A 2 -1.62 -17.53 8.93
C LYS A 2 -2.54 -16.33 8.72
N ARG A 3 -3.83 -16.44 9.06
CA ARG A 3 -4.68 -15.26 9.20
C ARG A 3 -4.00 -14.36 10.23
N SER A 4 -3.72 -13.12 9.87
CA SER A 4 -3.32 -12.13 10.86
C SER A 4 -4.45 -12.07 11.88
N GLY A 5 -4.15 -12.25 13.17
CA GLY A 5 -5.14 -12.12 14.26
C GLY A 5 -5.80 -10.73 14.31
N LEU A 6 -5.33 -9.81 13.46
CA LEU A 6 -5.96 -8.53 13.16
C LEU A 6 -7.38 -8.65 12.60
N LEU A 7 -7.72 -9.73 11.88
CA LEU A 7 -9.11 -9.94 11.43
C LEU A 7 -10.02 -10.42 12.57
N ASP A 8 -9.43 -10.99 13.62
CA ASP A 8 -10.13 -11.43 14.83
C ASP A 8 -10.23 -10.29 15.86
N ASP A 9 -9.54 -9.16 15.62
CA ASP A 9 -9.63 -7.94 16.43
C ASP A 9 -10.93 -7.18 16.13
N PRO A 10 -11.83 -6.98 17.13
CA PRO A 10 -13.12 -6.32 16.92
C PRO A 10 -13.02 -4.87 16.46
N GLU A 11 -11.91 -4.18 16.73
CA GLU A 11 -11.70 -2.81 16.25
C GLU A 11 -11.36 -2.80 14.76
N THR A 12 -10.47 -3.67 14.33
CA THR A 12 -10.07 -3.83 12.92
C THR A 12 -11.25 -4.32 12.06
N ALA A 13 -12.06 -5.25 12.56
CA ALA A 13 -13.28 -5.69 11.87
C ALA A 13 -14.25 -4.52 11.63
N ARG A 14 -14.54 -3.71 12.66
CA ARG A 14 -15.39 -2.50 12.53
C ARG A 14 -14.82 -1.48 11.55
N LYS A 15 -13.50 -1.27 11.59
CA LYS A 15 -12.78 -0.38 10.67
C LYS A 15 -12.92 -0.83 9.21
N LEU A 16 -12.77 -2.14 8.95
CA LEU A 16 -12.97 -2.73 7.62
C LEU A 16 -14.42 -2.65 7.15
N GLU A 17 -15.40 -2.90 8.02
CA GLU A 17 -16.82 -2.73 7.69
C GLU A 17 -17.14 -1.28 7.29
N ALA A 18 -16.70 -0.31 8.09
CA ALA A 18 -16.88 1.11 7.77
C ALA A 18 -16.22 1.51 6.45
N ALA A 19 -15.03 0.96 6.15
CA ALA A 19 -14.37 1.18 4.86
C ALA A 19 -15.17 0.57 3.69
N ARG A 20 -15.73 -0.64 3.87
CA ARG A 20 -16.59 -1.29 2.87
C ARG A 20 -17.86 -0.50 2.61
N ASP A 21 -18.53 -0.03 3.64
CA ASP A 21 -19.76 0.76 3.52
C ASP A 21 -19.49 2.09 2.79
N LEU A 22 -18.36 2.73 3.09
CA LEU A 22 -17.94 3.95 2.42
C LEU A 22 -17.72 3.72 0.92
N ILE A 23 -17.02 2.64 0.56
CA ILE A 23 -16.80 2.25 -0.84
C ILE A 23 -18.14 1.94 -1.53
N ALA A 24 -19.00 1.14 -0.88
CA ALA A 24 -20.30 0.75 -1.41
C ALA A 24 -21.26 1.94 -1.59
N SER A 25 -21.11 2.99 -0.77
CA SER A 25 -21.93 4.20 -0.88
C SER A 25 -21.67 5.01 -2.14
N GLY A 26 -20.52 4.82 -2.80
CA GLY A 26 -20.11 5.59 -3.98
C GLY A 26 -19.91 7.09 -3.71
N LYS A 27 -19.96 7.51 -2.44
CA LYS A 27 -19.75 8.91 -2.05
C LYS A 27 -18.30 9.31 -2.26
N GLU A 28 -18.10 10.58 -2.58
CA GLU A 28 -16.77 11.16 -2.61
C GLU A 28 -16.12 11.05 -1.22
N ILE A 29 -14.87 10.58 -1.20
CA ILE A 29 -14.08 10.44 0.01
C ILE A 29 -13.08 11.60 0.03
N ALA A 30 -13.05 12.35 1.14
CA ALA A 30 -12.09 13.42 1.32
C ALA A 30 -10.65 12.89 1.09
N PRO A 31 -9.76 13.63 0.41
CA PRO A 31 -8.45 13.13 0.03
C PRO A 31 -7.63 12.54 1.20
N ASP A 32 -7.58 13.22 2.35
CA ASP A 32 -6.84 12.73 3.51
C ASP A 32 -7.46 11.45 4.08
N ARG A 33 -8.79 11.36 4.08
CA ARG A 33 -9.50 10.15 4.50
C ARG A 33 -9.19 8.96 3.58
N ALA A 34 -8.98 9.20 2.28
CA ALA A 34 -8.54 8.14 1.37
C ALA A 34 -7.15 7.59 1.75
N CYS A 35 -6.22 8.44 2.19
CA CYS A 35 -4.92 7.99 2.68
C CYS A 35 -4.98 7.27 4.03
N GLU A 36 -5.90 7.64 4.92
CA GLU A 36 -6.16 6.89 6.15
C GLU A 36 -6.67 5.47 5.86
N LEU A 37 -7.59 5.33 4.89
CA LEU A 37 -8.08 4.02 4.45
C LEU A 37 -6.95 3.18 3.84
N PHE A 38 -6.06 3.81 3.06
CA PHE A 38 -4.87 3.13 2.56
C PHE A 38 -3.96 2.64 3.71
N SER A 39 -3.68 3.47 4.71
CA SER A 39 -2.89 3.07 5.89
C SER A 39 -3.51 1.88 6.61
N MET A 40 -4.82 1.91 6.81
CA MET A 40 -5.57 0.80 7.40
C MET A 40 -5.43 -0.50 6.60
N LEU A 41 -5.46 -0.43 5.26
CA LEU A 41 -5.24 -1.61 4.42
C LEU A 41 -3.81 -2.16 4.54
N LEU A 42 -2.81 -1.31 4.75
CA LEU A 42 -1.44 -1.75 4.99
C LEU A 42 -1.29 -2.43 6.36
N GLU A 43 -1.95 -1.89 7.39
CA GLU A 43 -2.00 -2.51 8.71
C GLU A 43 -2.60 -3.92 8.63
N VAL A 44 -3.70 -4.08 7.89
CA VAL A 44 -4.33 -5.40 7.63
C VAL A 44 -3.40 -6.36 6.88
N GLN A 45 -2.51 -5.84 6.03
CA GLN A 45 -1.45 -6.63 5.38
C GLN A 45 -0.30 -7.02 6.34
N GLY A 46 -0.33 -6.53 7.57
CA GLY A 46 0.67 -6.81 8.61
C GLY A 46 1.77 -5.77 8.73
N LEU A 47 1.62 -4.59 8.09
CA LEU A 47 2.54 -3.47 8.30
C LEU A 47 2.26 -2.74 9.63
N PRO A 48 3.22 -2.01 10.20
CA PRO A 48 3.01 -1.23 11.41
C PRO A 48 1.87 -0.21 11.28
N ALA A 49 1.24 0.13 12.41
CA ALA A 49 0.23 1.18 12.49
C ALA A 49 0.72 2.52 11.92
N GLY A 50 -0.11 3.18 11.12
CA GLY A 50 0.22 4.44 10.46
C GLY A 50 1.14 4.31 9.24
N SER A 51 1.40 3.09 8.77
CA SER A 51 2.17 2.88 7.53
C SER A 51 1.48 3.56 6.34
N SER A 52 2.18 4.47 5.68
CA SER A 52 1.66 5.21 4.51
C SER A 52 2.27 4.74 3.19
N ARG A 53 2.96 3.59 3.23
CA ARG A 53 3.79 3.10 2.13
C ARG A 53 4.00 1.59 2.20
N THR A 54 4.06 0.94 1.04
CA THR A 54 4.49 -0.45 0.90
C THR A 54 5.31 -0.68 -0.38
N VAL A 55 6.14 -1.72 -0.38
CA VAL A 55 6.82 -2.28 -1.55
C VAL A 55 6.60 -3.79 -1.55
N ASN A 56 5.91 -4.29 -2.57
CA ASN A 56 5.51 -5.67 -2.71
C ASN A 56 6.23 -6.34 -3.89
N LEU A 57 6.75 -7.54 -3.67
CA LEU A 57 7.27 -8.42 -4.72
C LEU A 57 6.16 -9.39 -5.14
N ILE A 58 5.87 -9.44 -6.44
CA ILE A 58 4.73 -10.17 -6.99
C ILE A 58 5.26 -11.29 -7.89
N PRO A 59 4.85 -12.56 -7.73
CA PRO A 59 3.97 -13.05 -6.66
C PRO A 59 4.70 -13.26 -5.33
N THR A 60 5.99 -13.60 -5.36
CA THR A 60 6.82 -13.84 -4.17
C THR A 60 8.21 -13.24 -4.35
N ARG A 61 8.99 -13.22 -3.26
CA ARG A 61 10.36 -12.70 -3.25
C ARG A 61 11.34 -13.60 -3.99
N GLU A 62 11.12 -14.91 -3.99
CA GLU A 62 12.03 -15.92 -4.56
C GLU A 62 11.93 -16.00 -6.08
N ASN A 63 10.78 -15.62 -6.66
CA ASN A 63 10.55 -15.62 -8.10
C ASN A 63 9.63 -14.46 -8.51
N PRO A 64 10.08 -13.20 -8.35
CA PRO A 64 9.26 -12.04 -8.67
C PRO A 64 9.14 -11.85 -10.17
N LYS A 65 7.92 -11.53 -10.61
CA LYS A 65 7.57 -11.07 -11.96
C LYS A 65 7.34 -9.56 -12.01
N ALA A 66 7.05 -8.95 -10.86
CA ALA A 66 6.95 -7.52 -10.72
C ALA A 66 7.37 -7.07 -9.32
N ILE A 67 7.78 -5.80 -9.21
CA ILE A 67 7.88 -5.08 -7.93
C ILE A 67 6.92 -3.90 -8.00
N ASN A 68 6.02 -3.78 -7.02
CA ASN A 68 5.04 -2.71 -6.94
C ASN A 68 5.26 -1.90 -5.66
N GLY A 69 5.39 -0.58 -5.80
CA GLY A 69 5.55 0.35 -4.71
C GLY A 69 4.34 1.28 -4.68
N GLN A 70 3.76 1.48 -3.51
CA GLN A 70 2.58 2.31 -3.31
C GLN A 70 2.78 3.21 -2.10
N THR A 71 2.29 4.44 -2.18
CA THR A 71 2.26 5.38 -1.05
C THR A 71 1.06 6.30 -1.15
N CYS A 72 0.53 6.73 0.00
CA CYS A 72 -0.50 7.75 0.08
C CYS A 72 -0.15 8.74 1.19
N SER A 73 -0.02 10.02 0.84
CA SER A 73 0.10 11.08 1.84
C SER A 73 -0.32 12.44 1.26
N GLY A 74 -0.81 13.34 2.13
CA GLY A 74 -1.33 14.65 1.69
C GLY A 74 -2.47 14.53 0.68
N GLY A 75 -3.37 13.58 0.89
CA GLY A 75 -4.48 13.28 -0.01
C GLY A 75 -4.11 12.76 -1.41
N ARG A 76 -2.85 12.39 -1.64
CA ARG A 76 -2.34 11.98 -2.94
C ARG A 76 -1.88 10.53 -2.88
N PHE A 77 -2.43 9.68 -3.73
CA PHE A 77 -1.96 8.31 -3.93
C PHE A 77 -0.94 8.26 -5.08
N THR A 78 0.09 7.45 -4.93
CA THR A 78 1.08 7.19 -5.98
C THR A 78 1.44 5.71 -6.00
N SER A 79 1.46 5.12 -7.19
CA SER A 79 1.86 3.74 -7.44
C SER A 79 2.90 3.71 -8.54
N VAL A 80 3.96 2.93 -8.34
CA VAL A 80 4.98 2.63 -9.35
C VAL A 80 5.09 1.12 -9.45
N GLN A 81 5.06 0.59 -10.67
CA GLN A 81 5.24 -0.83 -10.93
C GLN A 81 6.36 -1.05 -11.92
N LEU A 82 7.27 -1.95 -11.58
CA LEU A 82 8.30 -2.47 -12.45
C LEU A 82 7.97 -3.92 -12.82
N VAL A 83 7.94 -4.21 -14.12
CA VAL A 83 7.81 -5.58 -14.66
C VAL A 83 9.05 -5.86 -15.49
N ALA A 84 9.78 -6.91 -15.15
CA ALA A 84 11.00 -7.30 -15.87
C ALA A 84 11.21 -8.83 -15.77
N PRO A 85 11.83 -9.47 -16.77
CA PRO A 85 11.95 -10.93 -16.83
C PRO A 85 12.89 -11.53 -15.77
N ASN A 86 13.89 -10.77 -15.30
CA ASN A 86 14.98 -11.25 -14.44
C ASN A 86 15.08 -10.47 -13.13
N LEU A 87 13.96 -10.20 -12.47
CA LEU A 87 13.97 -9.58 -11.15
C LEU A 87 14.58 -10.55 -10.14
N SER A 88 15.58 -10.10 -9.39
CA SER A 88 16.27 -10.91 -8.39
C SER A 88 15.49 -11.03 -7.08
N GLY A 89 14.62 -10.07 -6.79
CA GLY A 89 13.91 -9.96 -5.53
C GLY A 89 14.77 -9.47 -4.36
N SER A 90 15.96 -8.95 -4.66
CA SER A 90 16.89 -8.43 -3.67
C SER A 90 16.36 -7.18 -2.97
N ASP A 91 16.85 -6.94 -1.77
CA ASP A 91 16.53 -5.70 -1.04
C ASP A 91 17.06 -4.46 -1.75
N GLU A 92 18.12 -4.59 -2.57
CA GLU A 92 18.62 -3.51 -3.41
C GLU A 92 17.59 -3.09 -4.47
N GLU A 93 16.99 -4.06 -5.18
CA GLU A 93 15.94 -3.76 -6.17
C GLU A 93 14.71 -3.14 -5.51
N ALA A 94 14.30 -3.66 -4.35
CA ALA A 94 13.20 -3.08 -3.57
C ALA A 94 13.51 -1.65 -3.13
N SER A 95 14.75 -1.37 -2.70
CA SER A 95 15.22 -0.04 -2.32
C SER A 95 15.29 0.93 -3.50
N ARG A 96 15.67 0.46 -4.69
CA ARG A 96 15.63 1.25 -5.93
C ARG A 96 14.20 1.62 -6.31
N LEU A 97 13.27 0.66 -6.29
CA LEU A 97 11.86 0.95 -6.52
C LEU A 97 11.32 1.94 -5.48
N SER A 98 11.74 1.77 -4.22
CA SER A 98 11.41 2.68 -3.14
C SER A 98 11.86 4.12 -3.47
N SER A 99 13.10 4.29 -3.91
CA SER A 99 13.63 5.59 -4.32
C SER A 99 12.84 6.21 -5.49
N VAL A 100 12.46 5.40 -6.48
CA VAL A 100 11.64 5.87 -7.62
C VAL A 100 10.26 6.31 -7.15
N LEU A 101 9.60 5.53 -6.29
CA LEU A 101 8.30 5.86 -5.73
C LEU A 101 8.33 7.19 -4.96
N THR A 102 9.39 7.43 -4.16
CA THR A 102 9.56 8.70 -3.44
C THR A 102 9.56 9.88 -4.42
N LYS A 103 10.41 9.83 -5.45
CA LYS A 103 10.51 10.89 -6.46
C LYS A 103 9.19 11.08 -7.23
N ALA A 104 8.52 9.99 -7.58
CA ALA A 104 7.23 10.06 -8.27
C ALA A 104 6.16 10.71 -7.36
N HIS A 105 6.19 10.40 -6.06
CA HIS A 105 5.24 10.91 -5.10
C HIS A 105 5.47 12.40 -4.79
N GLU A 106 6.72 12.84 -4.66
CA GLU A 106 7.09 14.26 -4.55
C GLU A 106 6.52 15.07 -5.71
N ARG A 107 6.74 14.63 -6.94
CA ARG A 107 6.17 15.27 -8.15
C ARG A 107 4.64 15.29 -8.12
N ASN A 108 4.02 14.17 -7.73
CA ASN A 108 2.56 14.07 -7.65
C ASN A 108 1.96 15.01 -6.60
N ARG A 109 2.72 15.36 -5.56
CA ARG A 109 2.33 16.33 -4.53
C ARG A 109 2.56 17.79 -4.94
N GLY A 110 3.18 18.04 -6.09
CA GLY A 110 3.47 19.38 -6.58
C GLY A 110 4.76 20.00 -6.02
N ALA A 111 5.74 19.16 -5.67
CA ALA A 111 7.11 19.59 -5.39
C ALA A 111 7.94 19.71 -6.69
#